data_AF-A0A4U2YCI2-F1
#
_entry.id   AF-A0A4U2YCI2-F1
#
_cell.length_a   1.000
_cell.length_b   1.000
_cell.length_c   1.000
_cell.angle_alpha   90.00
_cell.angle_beta   90.00
_cell.angle_gamma   90.00
#
_symmetry.space_group_name_H-M   'P 1'
#
loop_
_entity.id
_entity.type
_entity.pdbx_description
1 polymer ?
#
loop_
_entity_poly.entity_id
_entity_poly.type
_entity_poly.pdbx_seq_one_letter_code
_entity_poly.pdbx_strand_id
1 'polypeptide(L)'
;MMEQQTNVQAMTAHELTQHLFAQEELFILDVRNTSDYENWRIEGHRVVSVNIPYFDLLDGVEGVLEKIPVKQKVLVVCAKEGSSIFVAEMLAEAGFTDVSYLQGGMKAWSEHLEPVKVGDLRDGGAIYQFVRIGKGCLSYMIVSGGEAAVVDSLRMTDVYEAFAAKHQWTIKHTIDTHLHADHISGGKKLADRVDASYWLPEKDAEEVTYSYRKLEEGQEIQVGTTKIAILPIYSPGHTIGSTSLIVDDVYFLTGDILFVASIGRPDLAGKAEDWVGDLRDTLYNRYKELPEHLVVLPAHFGSYTELGPMGVVSARLGDLYRNNPGLTIADESEFRHIVTHHLPPQPNAYQEIRQVNMGKLKPSEEEQQEMEVGPNRCAIHDK
;
A
#
# COMPACT_ATOMS: atom_id res chain seq x y z
N MET A 1 -22.07 -15.86 -42.64
CA MET A 1 -20.71 -15.80 -42.08
C MET A 1 -20.89 -15.89 -40.58
N MET A 2 -20.36 -16.94 -39.94
CA MET A 2 -20.42 -17.04 -38.48
C MET A 2 -19.42 -16.05 -37.92
N GLU A 3 -19.88 -15.09 -37.11
CA GLU A 3 -19.00 -14.29 -36.26
C GLU A 3 -18.20 -15.25 -35.39
N GLN A 4 -16.89 -15.32 -35.59
CA GLN A 4 -16.01 -15.94 -34.61
C GLN A 4 -16.02 -15.01 -33.40
N GLN A 5 -16.75 -15.41 -32.37
CA GLN A 5 -16.76 -14.74 -31.09
C GLN A 5 -15.35 -14.85 -30.51
N THR A 6 -14.54 -13.81 -30.69
CA THR A 6 -13.20 -13.69 -30.12
C THR A 6 -13.36 -13.65 -28.61
N ASN A 7 -12.91 -14.70 -27.92
CA ASN A 7 -13.18 -14.90 -26.50
C ASN A 7 -12.15 -14.13 -25.66
N VAL A 8 -12.19 -12.81 -25.72
CA VAL A 8 -11.41 -11.94 -24.85
C VAL A 8 -11.95 -12.08 -23.43
N GLN A 9 -11.07 -12.36 -22.46
CA GLN A 9 -11.46 -12.57 -21.07
C GLN A 9 -11.19 -11.34 -20.22
N ALA A 10 -12.09 -11.07 -19.27
CA ALA A 10 -11.83 -10.13 -18.20
C ALA A 10 -10.87 -10.76 -17.19
N MET A 11 -9.79 -10.05 -16.86
CA MET A 11 -8.91 -10.39 -15.74
C MET A 11 -9.19 -9.41 -14.61
N THR A 12 -9.54 -9.94 -13.44
CA THR A 12 -9.76 -9.13 -12.22
C THR A 12 -8.45 -8.63 -11.62
N ALA A 13 -8.50 -7.58 -10.81
CA ALA A 13 -7.33 -7.12 -10.05
C ALA A 13 -6.78 -8.18 -9.08
N HIS A 14 -7.65 -9.03 -8.53
CA HIS A 14 -7.28 -10.20 -7.74
C HIS A 14 -6.46 -11.21 -8.56
N GLU A 15 -6.95 -11.64 -9.73
CA GLU A 15 -6.24 -12.59 -10.60
C GLU A 15 -4.89 -12.05 -11.08
N LEU A 16 -4.83 -10.75 -11.40
CA LEU A 16 -3.59 -10.08 -11.75
C LEU A 16 -2.62 -10.12 -10.55
N THR A 17 -3.09 -9.81 -9.34
CA THR A 17 -2.26 -9.86 -8.13
C THR A 17 -1.72 -11.27 -7.89
N GLN A 18 -2.55 -12.31 -8.06
CA GLN A 18 -2.10 -13.69 -7.96
C GLN A 18 -1.02 -14.04 -9.01
N HIS A 19 -1.16 -13.56 -10.26
CA HIS A 19 -0.11 -13.71 -11.28
C HIS A 19 1.21 -13.05 -10.85
N LEU A 20 1.13 -11.82 -10.30
CA LEU A 20 2.34 -11.10 -9.86
C LEU A 20 3.01 -11.79 -8.67
N PHE A 21 2.24 -12.28 -7.71
CA PHE A 21 2.75 -13.02 -6.55
C PHE A 21 3.36 -14.37 -6.94
N ALA A 22 2.77 -15.06 -7.94
CA ALA A 22 3.30 -16.29 -8.50
C ALA A 22 4.52 -16.05 -9.42
N GLN A 23 4.84 -14.79 -9.74
CA GLN A 23 5.89 -14.39 -10.67
C GLN A 23 5.73 -15.06 -12.05
N GLU A 24 4.48 -15.16 -12.51
CA GLU A 24 4.17 -15.68 -13.84
C GLU A 24 4.55 -14.65 -14.93
N GLU A 25 4.92 -15.15 -16.12
CA GLU A 25 5.21 -14.26 -17.24
C GLU A 25 3.93 -13.57 -17.71
N LEU A 26 3.99 -12.23 -17.80
CA LEU A 26 2.87 -11.42 -18.24
C LEU A 26 3.37 -10.30 -19.15
N PHE A 27 2.77 -10.20 -20.34
CA PHE A 27 2.94 -9.05 -21.19
C PHE A 27 1.78 -8.09 -21.00
N ILE A 28 2.06 -6.81 -20.74
CA ILE A 28 1.07 -5.75 -20.59
C ILE A 28 1.17 -4.79 -21.76
N LEU A 29 0.05 -4.62 -22.47
CA LEU A 29 -0.13 -3.52 -23.40
C LEU A 29 -0.94 -2.42 -22.70
N ASP A 30 -0.26 -1.38 -22.24
CA ASP A 30 -0.91 -0.23 -21.62
C ASP A 30 -1.32 0.78 -22.69
N VAL A 31 -2.62 1.01 -22.85
CA VAL A 31 -3.19 1.90 -23.87
C VAL A 31 -3.57 3.28 -23.33
N ARG A 32 -3.16 3.61 -22.09
CA ARG A 32 -3.31 4.96 -21.55
C ARG A 32 -2.41 5.96 -22.27
N ASN A 33 -2.65 7.24 -22.04
CA ASN A 33 -1.74 8.30 -22.48
C ASN A 33 -0.36 8.08 -21.87
N THR A 34 0.69 8.42 -22.63
CA THR A 34 2.07 8.20 -22.23
C THR A 34 2.42 8.87 -20.90
N SER A 35 1.87 10.06 -20.62
CA SER A 35 2.06 10.74 -19.34
C SER A 35 1.55 9.93 -18.14
N ASP A 36 0.40 9.25 -18.29
CA ASP A 36 -0.19 8.46 -17.22
C ASP A 36 0.63 7.19 -16.96
N TYR A 37 1.11 6.58 -18.05
CA TYR A 37 1.98 5.40 -18.01
C TYR A 37 3.36 5.68 -17.40
N GLU A 38 3.97 6.80 -17.78
CA GLU A 38 5.27 7.23 -17.25
C GLU A 38 5.17 7.61 -15.77
N ASN A 39 4.05 8.21 -15.36
CA ASN A 39 3.81 8.53 -13.96
C ASN A 39 3.66 7.28 -13.09
N TRP A 40 2.95 6.24 -13.58
CA TRP A 40 2.86 4.94 -12.91
C TRP A 40 2.26 3.86 -13.82
N ARG A 41 2.64 2.60 -13.58
CA ARG A 41 2.21 1.43 -14.35
C ARG A 41 2.23 0.18 -13.47
N ILE A 42 1.64 -0.91 -13.96
CA ILE A 42 1.75 -2.22 -13.32
C ILE A 42 3.18 -2.74 -13.53
N GLU A 43 3.83 -3.15 -12.44
CA GLU A 43 5.19 -3.68 -12.45
C GLU A 43 5.25 -5.01 -11.69
N GLY A 44 6.27 -5.81 -11.99
CA GLY A 44 6.49 -7.10 -11.34
C GLY A 44 7.70 -7.82 -11.92
N HIS A 45 8.19 -8.83 -11.21
CA HIS A 45 9.44 -9.54 -11.52
C HIS A 45 9.51 -10.13 -12.94
N ARG A 46 8.37 -10.58 -13.48
CA ARG A 46 8.26 -11.16 -14.83
C ARG A 46 7.21 -10.45 -15.70
N VAL A 47 7.01 -9.16 -15.43
CA VAL A 47 6.12 -8.30 -16.20
C VAL A 47 6.94 -7.55 -17.24
N VAL A 48 6.54 -7.68 -18.51
CA VAL A 48 7.01 -6.81 -19.58
C VAL A 48 5.86 -5.91 -19.98
N SER A 49 6.06 -4.60 -19.88
CA SER A 49 5.02 -3.62 -20.18
C SER A 49 5.46 -2.68 -21.30
N VAL A 50 4.56 -2.47 -22.26
CA VAL A 50 4.74 -1.54 -23.38
C VAL A 50 3.55 -0.58 -23.40
N ASN A 51 3.82 0.71 -23.56
CA ASN A 51 2.78 1.72 -23.72
C ASN A 51 2.59 2.08 -25.20
N ILE A 52 1.35 1.97 -25.66
CA ILE A 52 0.92 2.46 -26.97
C ILE A 52 -0.44 3.10 -26.78
N PRO A 53 -0.53 4.44 -26.76
CA PRO A 53 -1.77 5.13 -26.49
C PRO A 53 -2.91 4.67 -27.39
N TYR A 54 -4.11 4.57 -26.82
CA TYR A 54 -5.31 4.11 -27.52
C TYR A 54 -5.59 4.88 -28.82
N PHE A 55 -5.29 6.18 -28.87
CA PHE A 55 -5.51 7.00 -30.06
C PHE A 55 -4.68 6.55 -31.27
N ASP A 56 -3.53 5.92 -31.05
CA ASP A 56 -2.67 5.36 -32.11
C ASP A 56 -3.18 4.01 -32.63
N LEU A 57 -4.18 3.41 -31.96
CA LEU A 57 -4.72 2.09 -32.26
C LEU A 57 -6.15 2.13 -32.81
N LEU A 58 -6.72 3.33 -33.01
CA LEU A 58 -8.10 3.50 -33.48
C LEU A 58 -8.35 2.92 -34.88
N ASP A 59 -7.35 3.00 -35.75
CA ASP A 59 -7.45 2.57 -37.15
C ASP A 59 -6.98 1.12 -37.37
N GLY A 60 -6.45 0.46 -36.33
CA GLY A 60 -5.82 -0.86 -36.48
C GLY A 60 -4.73 -1.16 -35.44
N VAL A 61 -4.42 -2.44 -35.25
CA VAL A 61 -3.32 -2.92 -34.38
C VAL A 61 -2.11 -3.43 -35.18
N GLU A 62 -2.18 -3.42 -36.51
CA GLU A 62 -1.19 -4.02 -37.43
C GLU A 62 0.21 -3.44 -37.22
N GLY A 63 0.31 -2.13 -36.99
CA GLY A 63 1.57 -1.42 -36.77
C GLY A 63 2.29 -1.77 -35.46
N VAL A 64 1.64 -2.54 -34.58
CA VAL A 64 2.17 -2.84 -33.24
C VAL A 64 2.29 -4.34 -32.95
N LEU A 65 1.79 -5.22 -33.82
CA LEU A 65 1.82 -6.67 -33.61
C LEU A 65 3.23 -7.20 -33.39
N GLU A 66 4.23 -6.66 -34.09
CA GLU A 66 5.64 -7.06 -33.94
C GLU A 66 6.22 -6.77 -32.55
N LYS A 67 5.60 -5.84 -31.79
CA LYS A 67 6.00 -5.49 -30.44
C LYS A 67 5.35 -6.37 -29.37
N ILE A 68 4.37 -7.20 -29.75
CA ILE A 68 3.57 -8.00 -28.83
C ILE A 68 3.93 -9.49 -29.00
N PRO A 69 4.28 -10.19 -27.91
CA PRO A 69 4.67 -11.60 -27.99
C PRO A 69 3.47 -12.51 -28.29
N VAL A 70 3.55 -13.28 -29.38
CA VAL A 70 2.44 -14.14 -29.89
C VAL A 70 2.15 -15.37 -29.00
N LYS A 71 3.11 -15.80 -28.17
CA LYS A 71 3.00 -17.03 -27.34
C LYS A 71 2.91 -16.76 -25.84
N GLN A 72 2.76 -15.50 -25.45
CA GLN A 72 2.62 -15.11 -24.05
C GLN A 72 1.22 -14.59 -23.80
N LYS A 73 0.81 -14.65 -22.54
CA LYS A 73 -0.42 -14.03 -22.07
C LYS A 73 -0.31 -12.51 -22.19
N VAL A 74 -1.27 -11.90 -22.86
CA VAL A 74 -1.35 -10.45 -23.09
C VAL A 74 -2.48 -9.87 -22.27
N LEU A 75 -2.16 -8.92 -21.39
CA LEU A 75 -3.15 -8.12 -20.67
C LEU A 75 -3.17 -6.70 -21.25
N VAL A 76 -4.31 -6.29 -21.79
CA VAL A 76 -4.52 -4.91 -22.24
C VAL A 76 -5.08 -4.07 -21.09
N VAL A 77 -4.47 -2.93 -20.84
CA VAL A 77 -4.77 -2.08 -19.68
C VAL A 77 -5.11 -0.67 -20.13
N CYS A 78 -6.19 -0.11 -19.60
CA CYS A 78 -6.49 1.31 -19.72
C CYS A 78 -6.97 1.88 -18.37
N ALA A 79 -7.40 3.14 -18.33
CA ALA A 79 -7.83 3.79 -17.09
C ALA A 79 -9.07 3.14 -16.45
N LYS A 80 -10.07 2.74 -17.25
CA LYS A 80 -11.35 2.16 -16.78
C LYS A 80 -11.63 0.77 -17.34
N GLU A 81 -11.74 0.59 -18.66
CA GLU A 81 -11.69 -0.73 -19.34
C GLU A 81 -12.11 -0.64 -20.81
N GLY A 82 -12.93 0.36 -21.19
CA GLY A 82 -13.51 0.45 -22.54
C GLY A 82 -12.47 0.41 -23.68
N SER A 83 -11.43 1.25 -23.59
CA SER A 83 -10.34 1.25 -24.58
C SER A 83 -9.55 -0.06 -24.59
N SER A 84 -9.37 -0.70 -23.43
CA SER A 84 -8.64 -1.98 -23.37
C SER A 84 -9.47 -3.14 -23.90
N ILE A 85 -10.79 -3.14 -23.73
CA ILE A 85 -11.69 -4.14 -24.34
C ILE A 85 -11.58 -4.06 -25.86
N PHE A 86 -11.74 -2.86 -26.42
CA PHE A 86 -11.67 -2.64 -27.87
C PHE A 86 -10.34 -3.13 -28.46
N VAL A 87 -9.22 -2.72 -27.87
CA VAL A 87 -7.89 -3.13 -28.35
C VAL A 87 -7.66 -4.63 -28.15
N ALA A 88 -8.14 -5.22 -27.04
CA ALA A 88 -8.03 -6.66 -26.82
C ALA A 88 -8.80 -7.48 -27.85
N GLU A 89 -9.99 -7.02 -28.27
CA GLU A 89 -10.77 -7.62 -29.35
C GLU A 89 -10.01 -7.57 -30.68
N MET A 90 -9.42 -6.43 -31.03
CA MET A 90 -8.60 -6.28 -32.24
C MET A 90 -7.37 -7.22 -32.23
N LEU A 91 -6.71 -7.38 -31.09
CA LEU A 91 -5.59 -8.33 -30.97
C LEU A 91 -6.06 -9.78 -31.15
N ALA A 92 -7.22 -10.13 -30.59
CA ALA A 92 -7.79 -11.46 -30.78
C ALA A 92 -8.15 -11.73 -32.25
N GLU A 93 -8.71 -10.74 -32.95
CA GLU A 93 -8.98 -10.81 -34.40
C GLU A 93 -7.69 -10.91 -35.23
N ALA A 94 -6.61 -10.27 -34.78
CA ALA A 94 -5.29 -10.37 -35.38
C ALA A 94 -4.55 -11.71 -35.09
N GLY A 95 -5.19 -12.63 -34.35
CA GLY A 95 -4.70 -14.00 -34.13
C GLY A 95 -4.01 -14.26 -32.79
N PHE A 96 -4.05 -13.32 -31.85
CA PHE A 96 -3.58 -13.56 -30.47
C PHE A 96 -4.61 -14.41 -29.71
N THR A 97 -4.17 -15.52 -29.10
CA THR A 97 -5.09 -16.51 -28.52
C THR A 97 -5.26 -16.41 -27.00
N ASP A 98 -4.38 -15.68 -26.31
CA ASP A 98 -4.39 -15.51 -24.84
C ASP A 98 -4.36 -14.01 -24.51
N VAL A 99 -5.47 -13.34 -24.84
CA VAL A 99 -5.66 -11.89 -24.63
C VAL A 99 -6.73 -11.68 -23.57
N SER A 100 -6.40 -10.87 -22.57
CA SER A 100 -7.33 -10.41 -21.54
C SER A 100 -7.32 -8.89 -21.45
N TYR A 101 -8.36 -8.31 -20.85
CA TYR A 101 -8.34 -6.91 -20.40
C TYR A 101 -8.49 -6.84 -18.89
N LEU A 102 -7.94 -5.80 -18.27
CA LEU A 102 -8.09 -5.58 -16.84
C LEU A 102 -9.48 -5.04 -16.53
N GLN A 103 -10.30 -5.83 -15.84
CA GLN A 103 -11.64 -5.44 -15.41
C GLN A 103 -11.58 -4.23 -14.47
N GLY A 104 -12.33 -3.17 -14.79
CA GLY A 104 -12.29 -1.91 -14.06
C GLY A 104 -10.96 -1.14 -14.18
N GLY A 105 -10.02 -1.64 -14.98
CA GLY A 105 -8.81 -0.94 -15.41
C GLY A 105 -7.89 -0.55 -14.26
N MET A 106 -7.03 0.43 -14.51
CA MET A 106 -6.12 0.96 -13.49
C MET A 106 -6.86 1.53 -12.27
N LYS A 107 -8.13 1.92 -12.44
CA LYS A 107 -9.01 2.39 -11.37
C LYS A 107 -9.34 1.29 -10.36
N ALA A 108 -9.69 0.09 -10.82
CA ALA A 108 -9.90 -1.07 -9.94
C ALA A 108 -8.57 -1.59 -9.38
N TRP A 109 -7.50 -1.57 -10.19
CA TRP A 109 -6.16 -1.95 -9.74
C TRP A 109 -5.65 -1.09 -8.58
N SER A 110 -5.87 0.22 -8.63
CA SER A 110 -5.44 1.13 -7.57
C SER A 110 -6.20 0.93 -6.25
N GLU A 111 -7.36 0.29 -6.27
CA GLU A 111 -8.21 0.08 -5.08
C GLU A 111 -8.18 -1.37 -4.57
N HIS A 112 -7.54 -2.29 -5.30
CA HIS A 112 -7.49 -3.69 -4.91
C HIS A 112 -6.61 -3.90 -3.67
N LEU A 113 -7.13 -4.63 -2.69
CA LEU A 113 -6.39 -5.07 -1.50
C LEU A 113 -6.37 -6.59 -1.48
N GLU A 114 -5.18 -7.16 -1.43
CA GLU A 114 -5.00 -8.61 -1.32
C GLU A 114 -4.58 -9.00 0.10
N PRO A 115 -5.42 -9.74 0.86
CA PRO A 115 -5.04 -10.24 2.18
C PRO A 115 -4.08 -11.42 2.06
N VAL A 116 -2.93 -11.30 2.72
CA VAL A 116 -1.88 -12.34 2.79
C VAL A 116 -1.55 -12.62 4.25
N LYS A 117 -1.35 -13.90 4.59
CA LYS A 117 -0.98 -14.26 5.96
C LYS A 117 0.51 -13.99 6.17
N VAL A 118 0.83 -13.17 7.18
CA VAL A 118 2.23 -12.89 7.56
C VAL A 118 2.75 -14.00 8.47
N GLY A 119 1.99 -14.39 9.48
CA GLY A 119 2.41 -15.42 10.43
C GLY A 119 1.43 -15.64 11.57
N ASP A 120 1.74 -16.62 12.41
CA ASP A 120 0.96 -16.97 13.60
C ASP A 120 1.44 -16.18 14.84
N LEU A 121 0.54 -16.03 15.82
CA LEU A 121 0.83 -15.45 17.13
C LEU A 121 1.06 -16.57 18.16
N ARG A 122 1.91 -16.33 19.17
CA ARG A 122 2.43 -17.30 20.16
C ARG A 122 1.31 -18.02 20.93
N ASP A 123 0.28 -17.28 21.35
CA ASP A 123 -0.84 -17.82 22.14
C ASP A 123 -2.09 -18.11 21.29
N GLY A 124 -1.90 -18.28 19.98
CA GLY A 124 -2.96 -18.51 19.00
C GLY A 124 -3.51 -17.22 18.40
N GLY A 125 -3.93 -17.31 17.14
CA GLY A 125 -4.21 -16.13 16.32
C GLY A 125 -3.20 -15.96 15.20
N ALA A 126 -3.34 -14.89 14.43
CA ALA A 126 -2.49 -14.61 13.28
C ALA A 126 -2.43 -13.11 12.99
N ILE A 127 -1.43 -12.72 12.20
CA ILE A 127 -1.36 -11.41 11.57
C ILE A 127 -1.50 -11.60 10.05
N TYR A 128 -2.37 -10.79 9.45
CA TYR A 128 -2.57 -10.69 8.01
C TYR A 128 -2.17 -9.30 7.55
N GLN A 129 -1.51 -9.23 6.40
CA GLN A 129 -1.19 -8.00 5.70
C GLN A 129 -2.16 -7.86 4.52
N PHE A 130 -2.71 -6.69 4.31
CA PHE A 130 -3.55 -6.36 3.16
C PHE A 130 -2.73 -5.49 2.23
N VAL A 131 -2.39 -6.03 1.07
CA VAL A 131 -1.48 -5.41 0.11
C VAL A 131 -2.29 -4.61 -0.91
N ARG A 132 -2.24 -3.28 -0.85
CA ARG A 132 -2.78 -2.41 -1.91
C ARG A 132 -1.75 -2.26 -3.02
N ILE A 133 -1.59 -3.32 -3.80
CA ILE A 133 -0.47 -3.47 -4.75
C ILE A 133 -0.35 -2.33 -5.76
N GLY A 134 -1.47 -1.75 -6.21
CA GLY A 134 -1.46 -0.65 -7.18
C GLY A 134 -0.92 0.66 -6.63
N LYS A 135 -0.82 0.82 -5.31
CA LYS A 135 -0.35 2.05 -4.65
C LYS A 135 0.76 1.83 -3.62
N GLY A 136 1.06 0.59 -3.28
CA GLY A 136 2.11 0.28 -2.32
C GLY A 136 1.70 0.44 -0.85
N CYS A 137 0.45 0.74 -0.54
CA CYS A 137 -0.04 0.82 0.85
C CYS A 137 -0.22 -0.58 1.45
N LEU A 138 0.10 -0.70 2.73
CA LEU A 138 0.01 -1.92 3.52
C LEU A 138 -0.79 -1.60 4.77
N SER A 139 -1.74 -2.47 5.07
CA SER A 139 -2.50 -2.43 6.33
C SER A 139 -2.53 -3.82 6.94
N TYR A 140 -2.88 -3.93 8.21
CA TYR A 140 -2.74 -5.19 8.93
C TYR A 140 -4.00 -5.54 9.69
N MET A 141 -4.33 -6.83 9.75
CA MET A 141 -5.32 -7.36 10.68
C MET A 141 -4.65 -8.33 11.64
N ILE A 142 -4.68 -8.00 12.92
CA ILE A 142 -4.20 -8.83 14.02
C ILE A 142 -5.43 -9.52 14.61
N VAL A 143 -5.42 -10.84 14.68
CA VAL A 143 -6.57 -11.62 15.14
C VAL A 143 -6.20 -12.54 16.27
N SER A 144 -7.04 -12.59 17.30
CA SER A 144 -6.90 -13.51 18.42
C SER A 144 -8.24 -13.73 19.12
N GLY A 145 -8.51 -14.97 19.54
CA GLY A 145 -9.69 -15.29 20.36
C GLY A 145 -11.04 -14.92 19.74
N GLY A 146 -11.15 -14.84 18.41
CA GLY A 146 -12.38 -14.41 17.71
C GLY A 146 -12.53 -12.89 17.55
N GLU A 147 -11.56 -12.11 18.01
CA GLU A 147 -11.51 -10.65 17.85
C GLU A 147 -10.38 -10.22 16.91
N ALA A 148 -10.51 -9.02 16.36
CA ALA A 148 -9.55 -8.44 15.44
C ALA A 148 -9.26 -6.97 15.74
N ALA A 149 -8.02 -6.56 15.49
CA ALA A 149 -7.61 -5.17 15.33
C ALA A 149 -7.15 -4.92 13.90
N VAL A 150 -7.52 -3.79 13.30
CA VAL A 150 -7.05 -3.39 11.96
C VAL A 150 -6.14 -2.17 12.11
N VAL A 151 -4.92 -2.24 11.57
CA VAL A 151 -3.93 -1.16 11.61
C VAL A 151 -3.79 -0.54 10.22
N ASP A 152 -3.81 0.79 10.15
CA ASP A 152 -3.67 1.61 8.94
C ASP A 152 -4.69 1.26 7.85
N SER A 153 -5.94 1.01 8.25
CA SER A 153 -6.98 0.58 7.31
C SER A 153 -7.25 1.66 6.24
N LEU A 154 -7.37 1.23 4.99
CA LEU A 154 -7.72 2.05 3.82
C LEU A 154 -9.24 2.29 3.71
N ARG A 155 -9.67 3.33 2.96
CA ARG A 155 -11.11 3.69 2.81
C ARG A 155 -12.04 2.60 2.25
N MET A 156 -11.49 1.58 1.56
CA MET A 156 -12.20 0.41 1.06
C MET A 156 -12.53 -0.56 2.20
N THR A 157 -13.33 -0.11 3.18
CA THR A 157 -13.52 -0.81 4.46
C THR A 157 -14.20 -2.17 4.33
N ASP A 158 -15.02 -2.35 3.29
CA ASP A 158 -15.76 -3.58 3.03
C ASP A 158 -14.84 -4.81 2.88
N VAL A 159 -13.59 -4.62 2.45
CA VAL A 159 -12.61 -5.72 2.33
C VAL A 159 -12.25 -6.29 3.70
N TYR A 160 -12.01 -5.43 4.70
CA TYR A 160 -11.71 -5.89 6.07
C TYR A 160 -12.95 -6.52 6.72
N GLU A 161 -14.12 -5.91 6.53
CA GLU A 161 -15.40 -6.42 7.05
C GLU A 161 -15.70 -7.82 6.48
N ALA A 162 -15.56 -8.00 5.16
CA ALA A 162 -15.77 -9.29 4.50
C ALA A 162 -14.74 -10.34 4.92
N PHE A 163 -13.47 -9.94 5.07
CA PHE A 163 -12.42 -10.85 5.53
C PHE A 163 -12.67 -11.32 6.97
N ALA A 164 -12.96 -10.40 7.90
CA ALA A 164 -13.29 -10.74 9.27
C ALA A 164 -14.56 -11.63 9.34
N ALA A 165 -15.60 -11.29 8.59
CA ALA A 165 -16.85 -12.06 8.55
C ALA A 165 -16.65 -13.49 8.04
N LYS A 166 -15.86 -13.67 6.97
CA LYS A 166 -15.50 -15.00 6.42
C LYS A 166 -14.85 -15.90 7.46
N HIS A 167 -14.09 -15.32 8.39
CA HIS A 167 -13.39 -16.02 9.45
C HIS A 167 -14.10 -15.97 10.82
N GLN A 168 -15.31 -15.40 10.88
CA GLN A 168 -16.11 -15.24 12.10
C GLN A 168 -15.39 -14.44 13.19
N TRP A 169 -14.61 -13.43 12.80
CA TRP A 169 -13.96 -12.50 13.72
C TRP A 169 -14.76 -11.21 13.89
N THR A 170 -14.66 -10.62 15.08
CA THR A 170 -15.25 -9.31 15.39
C THR A 170 -14.15 -8.27 15.45
N ILE A 171 -14.21 -7.25 14.59
CA ILE A 171 -13.27 -6.12 14.66
C ILE A 171 -13.63 -5.28 15.89
N LYS A 172 -12.68 -5.12 16.83
CA LYS A 172 -12.83 -4.35 18.08
C LYS A 172 -12.02 -3.08 18.10
N HIS A 173 -10.96 -3.04 17.30
CA HIS A 173 -10.03 -1.90 17.24
C HIS A 173 -9.69 -1.57 15.80
N THR A 174 -9.66 -0.28 15.48
CA THR A 174 -8.98 0.26 14.31
C THR A 174 -7.93 1.25 14.78
N ILE A 175 -6.74 1.21 14.21
CA ILE A 175 -5.58 1.95 14.70
C ILE A 175 -4.90 2.59 13.50
N ASP A 176 -4.68 3.89 13.52
CA ASP A 176 -3.77 4.53 12.58
C ASP A 176 -2.44 4.82 13.29
N THR A 177 -1.32 4.46 12.66
CA THR A 177 0.03 4.71 13.18
C THR A 177 0.40 6.19 13.16
N HIS A 178 -0.19 6.94 12.24
CA HIS A 178 -0.02 8.38 12.06
C HIS A 178 -1.19 8.97 11.24
N LEU A 179 -1.28 10.30 11.17
CA LEU A 179 -2.22 10.96 10.25
C LEU A 179 -1.72 10.88 8.80
N HIS A 180 -2.21 9.87 8.07
CA HIS A 180 -1.85 9.59 6.67
C HIS A 180 -2.07 10.80 5.75
N ALA A 181 -1.20 10.94 4.74
CA ALA A 181 -1.23 12.03 3.76
C ALA A 181 -1.31 11.54 2.31
N ASP A 182 -1.08 10.26 2.05
CA ASP A 182 -1.07 9.66 0.72
C ASP A 182 -2.39 8.96 0.40
N HIS A 183 -3.14 8.51 1.42
CA HIS A 183 -4.41 7.82 1.27
C HIS A 183 -5.44 8.28 2.32
N ILE A 184 -6.71 8.03 2.02
CA ILE A 184 -7.80 8.32 2.95
C ILE A 184 -7.95 7.15 3.90
N SER A 185 -7.75 7.41 5.20
CA SER A 185 -7.89 6.40 6.23
C SER A 185 -9.35 5.92 6.32
N GLY A 186 -9.49 4.61 6.34
CA GLY A 186 -10.73 3.91 6.67
C GLY A 186 -10.93 3.72 8.17
N GLY A 187 -9.96 4.05 9.03
CA GLY A 187 -9.93 3.66 10.45
C GLY A 187 -11.17 4.11 11.21
N LYS A 188 -11.51 5.40 11.11
CA LYS A 188 -12.70 5.96 11.75
C LYS A 188 -14.00 5.41 11.15
N LYS A 189 -14.08 5.31 9.81
CA LYS A 189 -15.26 4.81 9.09
C LYS A 189 -15.55 3.36 9.45
N LEU A 190 -14.53 2.52 9.48
CA LEU A 190 -14.63 1.11 9.83
C LEU A 190 -15.04 0.96 11.31
N ALA A 191 -14.42 1.73 12.21
CA ALA A 191 -14.80 1.74 13.62
C ALA A 191 -16.29 2.05 13.83
N ASP A 192 -16.80 3.10 13.18
CA ASP A 192 -18.21 3.48 13.30
C ASP A 192 -19.17 2.41 12.78
N ARG A 193 -18.80 1.72 11.68
CA ARG A 193 -19.63 0.68 11.07
C ARG A 193 -19.74 -0.58 11.93
N VAL A 194 -18.67 -0.93 12.66
CA VAL A 194 -18.58 -2.18 13.42
C VAL A 194 -18.62 -1.96 14.95
N ASP A 195 -18.91 -0.75 15.40
CA ASP A 195 -18.91 -0.35 16.82
C ASP A 195 -17.58 -0.70 17.54
N ALA A 196 -16.47 -0.39 16.88
CA ALA A 196 -15.11 -0.58 17.38
C ALA A 196 -14.50 0.72 17.92
N SER A 197 -13.41 0.59 18.67
CA SER A 197 -12.62 1.75 19.10
C SER A 197 -11.63 2.17 18.01
N TYR A 198 -11.64 3.45 17.66
CA TYR A 198 -10.64 4.06 16.77
C TYR A 198 -9.51 4.69 17.58
N TRP A 199 -8.26 4.34 17.27
CA TRP A 199 -7.05 4.80 17.95
C TRP A 199 -6.20 5.65 16.99
N LEU A 200 -5.72 6.80 17.48
CA LEU A 200 -4.90 7.73 16.71
C LEU A 200 -3.90 8.44 17.65
N PRO A 201 -2.66 8.75 17.21
CA PRO A 201 -1.72 9.48 18.06
C PRO A 201 -2.20 10.90 18.34
N GLU A 202 -2.18 11.31 19.61
CA GLU A 202 -2.71 12.62 20.02
C GLU A 202 -2.01 13.79 19.31
N LYS A 203 -0.69 13.70 19.11
CA LYS A 203 0.10 14.77 18.47
C LYS A 203 -0.19 14.96 16.98
N ASP A 204 -0.76 13.94 16.33
CA ASP A 204 -1.24 14.04 14.95
C ASP A 204 -2.72 14.44 14.88
N ALA A 205 -3.38 14.54 16.03
CA ALA A 205 -4.82 14.66 16.17
C ALA A 205 -5.25 16.00 16.80
N GLU A 206 -4.40 17.02 16.82
CA GLU A 206 -4.74 18.33 17.43
C GLU A 206 -5.93 19.02 16.75
N GLU A 207 -6.11 18.79 15.45
CA GLU A 207 -7.13 19.45 14.64
C GLU A 207 -8.23 18.49 14.14
N VAL A 208 -8.29 17.25 14.62
CA VAL A 208 -9.34 16.30 14.20
C VAL A 208 -10.71 16.72 14.73
N THR A 209 -11.75 16.54 13.91
CA THR A 209 -13.12 16.98 14.23
C THR A 209 -14.02 15.89 14.80
N TYR A 210 -13.44 14.75 15.15
CA TYR A 210 -14.15 13.57 15.66
C TYR A 210 -13.47 12.99 16.90
N SER A 211 -14.19 12.14 17.64
CA SER A 211 -13.63 11.44 18.80
C SER A 211 -12.73 10.26 18.39
N TYR A 212 -11.67 10.06 19.15
CA TYR A 212 -10.72 8.97 19.03
C TYR A 212 -10.22 8.56 20.43
N ARG A 213 -9.62 7.37 20.53
CA ARG A 213 -8.81 6.98 21.68
C ARG A 213 -7.36 7.30 21.39
N LYS A 214 -6.64 7.79 22.40
CA LYS A 214 -5.23 8.14 22.22
C LYS A 214 -4.38 6.88 22.02
N LEU A 215 -3.56 6.89 20.98
CA LEU A 215 -2.52 5.90 20.78
C LEU A 215 -1.24 6.43 21.44
N GLU A 216 -0.92 5.94 22.63
CA GLU A 216 0.19 6.42 23.44
C GLU A 216 1.06 5.26 23.92
N GLU A 217 2.36 5.50 24.00
CA GLU A 217 3.31 4.52 24.54
C GLU A 217 2.96 4.13 25.98
N GLY A 218 3.04 2.82 26.26
CA GLY A 218 2.64 2.25 27.55
C GLY A 218 1.12 1.98 27.68
N GLN A 219 0.30 2.39 26.72
CA GLN A 219 -1.11 2.02 26.65
C GLN A 219 -1.31 0.78 25.77
N GLU A 220 -1.27 -0.40 26.39
CA GLU A 220 -1.47 -1.66 25.69
C GLU A 220 -2.91 -1.80 25.15
N ILE A 221 -3.04 -2.28 23.91
CA ILE A 221 -4.33 -2.60 23.30
C ILE A 221 -4.44 -4.12 23.21
N GLN A 222 -5.39 -4.69 23.94
CA GLN A 222 -5.65 -6.12 23.96
C GLN A 222 -6.55 -6.53 22.78
N VAL A 223 -6.24 -7.65 22.12
CA VAL A 223 -7.10 -8.27 21.09
C VAL A 223 -7.47 -9.67 21.55
N GLY A 224 -8.76 -9.92 21.76
CA GLY A 224 -9.24 -11.20 22.26
C GLY A 224 -8.87 -11.45 23.73
N THR A 225 -9.02 -12.70 24.18
CA THR A 225 -8.79 -13.11 25.57
C THR A 225 -7.36 -13.60 25.86
N THR A 226 -6.48 -13.53 24.87
CA THR A 226 -5.08 -13.97 24.99
C THR A 226 -4.19 -12.91 25.64
N LYS A 227 -2.93 -13.27 25.95
CA LYS A 227 -1.89 -12.33 26.39
C LYS A 227 -1.31 -11.48 25.25
N ILE A 228 -1.87 -11.58 24.04
CA ILE A 228 -1.44 -10.82 22.87
C ILE A 228 -1.85 -9.37 23.08
N ALA A 229 -0.84 -8.51 23.27
CA ALA A 229 -0.98 -7.07 23.32
C ALA A 229 -0.37 -6.44 22.07
N ILE A 230 -0.99 -5.36 21.62
CA ILE A 230 -0.39 -4.39 20.72
C ILE A 230 0.22 -3.31 21.61
N LEU A 231 1.53 -3.16 21.54
CA LEU A 231 2.33 -2.23 22.35
C LEU A 231 2.71 -1.01 21.49
N PRO A 232 2.14 0.18 21.74
CA PRO A 232 2.55 1.38 21.04
C PRO A 232 3.94 1.84 21.48
N ILE A 233 4.74 2.28 20.52
CA ILE A 233 6.08 2.85 20.70
C ILE A 233 6.11 4.22 20.03
N TYR A 234 6.41 5.27 20.79
CA TYR A 234 6.47 6.61 20.23
C TYR A 234 7.69 6.74 19.29
N SER A 235 7.43 7.06 18.03
CA SER A 235 8.41 6.99 16.95
C SER A 235 8.28 8.18 16.00
N PRO A 236 8.51 9.43 16.47
CA PRO A 236 8.34 10.62 15.65
C PRO A 236 9.38 10.67 14.52
N GLY A 237 9.02 11.34 13.44
CA GLY A 237 9.93 11.60 12.33
C GLY A 237 9.20 11.82 11.02
N HIS A 238 8.39 10.84 10.60
CA HIS A 238 7.52 10.98 9.44
C HIS A 238 6.41 12.00 9.70
N THR A 239 5.72 11.80 10.83
CA THR A 239 4.92 12.82 11.50
C THR A 239 5.39 13.01 12.93
N ILE A 240 4.97 14.09 13.58
CA ILE A 240 5.29 14.32 15.00
C ILE A 240 4.54 13.35 15.93
N GLY A 241 3.39 12.83 15.50
CA GLY A 241 2.62 11.82 16.24
C GLY A 241 2.93 10.38 15.87
N SER A 242 3.78 10.12 14.87
CA SER A 242 4.06 8.77 14.38
C SER A 242 4.34 7.79 15.53
N THR A 243 3.59 6.70 15.56
CA THR A 243 3.62 5.69 16.61
C THR A 243 3.66 4.30 15.99
N SER A 244 4.70 3.55 16.31
CA SER A 244 4.90 2.17 15.85
C SER A 244 4.24 1.19 16.82
N LEU A 245 4.02 -0.05 16.39
CA LEU A 245 3.37 -1.06 17.22
C LEU A 245 4.20 -2.34 17.27
N ILE A 246 4.48 -2.85 18.47
CA ILE A 246 4.95 -4.23 18.63
C ILE A 246 3.75 -5.12 18.90
N VAL A 247 3.60 -6.17 18.11
CA VAL A 247 2.55 -7.19 18.25
C VAL A 247 3.21 -8.48 18.67
N ASP A 248 2.79 -8.98 19.83
CA ASP A 248 3.18 -10.29 20.35
C ASP A 248 4.71 -10.50 20.46
N ASP A 249 5.47 -9.44 20.77
CA ASP A 249 6.96 -9.40 20.85
C ASP A 249 7.72 -9.94 19.62
N VAL A 250 7.02 -10.07 18.48
CA VAL A 250 7.57 -10.68 17.26
C VAL A 250 7.44 -9.74 16.08
N TYR A 251 6.27 -9.14 15.88
CA TYR A 251 6.01 -8.30 14.72
C TYR A 251 6.09 -6.83 15.11
N PHE A 252 6.74 -6.03 14.27
CA PHE A 252 7.00 -4.62 14.52
C PHE A 252 6.46 -3.79 13.37
N LEU A 253 5.27 -3.22 13.57
CA LEU A 253 4.59 -2.38 12.59
C LEU A 253 5.15 -0.97 12.71
N THR A 254 5.94 -0.55 11.71
CA THR A 254 6.76 0.68 11.77
C THR A 254 6.09 1.90 11.17
N GLY A 255 4.84 1.78 10.71
CA GLY A 255 4.18 2.85 9.96
C GLY A 255 5.05 3.29 8.78
N ASP A 256 5.17 4.60 8.60
CA ASP A 256 6.01 5.23 7.58
C ASP A 256 7.36 5.72 8.13
N ILE A 257 7.88 5.12 9.20
CA ILE A 257 9.21 5.47 9.75
C ILE A 257 10.32 4.63 9.12
N LEU A 258 10.15 3.32 9.05
CA LEU A 258 11.14 2.37 8.53
C LEU A 258 10.47 1.41 7.54
N PHE A 259 11.09 1.25 6.37
CA PHE A 259 10.64 0.41 5.27
C PHE A 259 11.64 -0.75 5.06
N VAL A 260 11.30 -1.73 4.21
CA VAL A 260 12.20 -2.84 3.91
C VAL A 260 13.43 -2.35 3.13
N ALA A 261 13.23 -1.54 2.09
CA ALA A 261 14.32 -1.02 1.27
C ALA A 261 14.67 0.46 1.54
N SER A 262 13.97 1.15 2.45
CA SER A 262 14.13 2.59 2.66
C SER A 262 13.73 3.04 4.09
N ILE A 263 13.61 4.35 4.30
CA ILE A 263 13.14 5.02 5.51
C ILE A 263 12.09 6.08 5.14
N GLY A 264 11.36 6.55 6.14
CA GLY A 264 10.35 7.59 6.01
C GLY A 264 10.89 8.96 5.61
N ARG A 265 10.02 9.77 5.00
CA ARG A 265 10.26 11.19 4.70
C ARG A 265 9.57 12.10 5.73
N PRO A 266 10.23 13.15 6.25
CA PRO A 266 9.67 14.04 7.28
C PRO A 266 8.90 15.27 6.74
N ASP A 267 8.72 15.40 5.42
CA ASP A 267 8.29 16.65 4.77
C ASP A 267 6.79 16.75 4.46
N LEU A 268 6.00 15.69 4.57
CA LEU A 268 4.60 15.68 4.13
C LEU A 268 3.68 16.59 4.98
N ALA A 269 4.15 17.03 6.15
CA ALA A 269 3.51 18.09 6.93
C ALA A 269 4.09 19.49 6.71
N GLY A 270 5.03 19.65 5.77
CA GLY A 270 5.79 20.89 5.56
C GLY A 270 6.86 21.15 6.64
N LYS A 271 7.30 20.10 7.34
CA LYS A 271 8.08 20.17 8.58
C LYS A 271 9.40 19.40 8.52
N ALA A 272 9.93 19.19 7.31
CA ALA A 272 11.12 18.37 7.07
C ALA A 272 12.32 18.74 7.96
N GLU A 273 12.67 20.03 8.01
CA GLU A 273 13.79 20.52 8.82
C GLU A 273 13.55 20.44 10.34
N ASP A 274 12.28 20.52 10.75
CA ASP A 274 11.87 20.44 12.16
C ASP A 274 11.92 18.98 12.65
N TRP A 275 11.55 17.99 11.81
CA TRP A 275 11.36 16.58 12.22
C TRP A 275 12.47 15.62 11.81
N VAL A 276 13.43 16.05 10.99
CA VAL A 276 14.59 15.21 10.62
C VAL A 276 15.42 14.75 11.83
N GLY A 277 15.53 15.58 12.87
CA GLY A 277 16.18 15.19 14.12
C GLY A 277 15.42 14.09 14.86
N ASP A 278 14.10 14.20 14.93
CA ASP A 278 13.22 13.19 15.51
C ASP A 278 13.32 11.87 14.74
N LEU A 279 13.28 11.91 13.41
CA LEU A 279 13.43 10.72 12.55
C LEU A 279 14.76 10.02 12.81
N ARG A 280 15.86 10.78 12.87
CA ARG A 280 17.19 10.22 13.14
C ARG A 280 17.26 9.60 14.53
N ASP A 281 16.76 10.27 15.56
CA ASP A 281 16.74 9.76 16.94
C ASP A 281 15.91 8.48 17.04
N THR A 282 14.75 8.43 16.37
CA THR A 282 13.92 7.23 16.28
C THR A 282 14.66 6.06 15.62
N LEU A 283 15.28 6.28 14.46
CA LEU A 283 15.94 5.21 13.69
C LEU A 283 17.29 4.75 14.29
N TYR A 284 18.09 5.67 14.83
CA TYR A 284 19.47 5.37 15.25
C TYR A 284 19.61 5.14 16.76
N ASN A 285 18.65 5.60 17.57
CA ASN A 285 18.66 5.39 19.02
C ASN A 285 17.49 4.49 19.46
N ARG A 286 16.23 4.92 19.29
CA ARG A 286 15.07 4.16 19.82
C ARG A 286 14.96 2.75 19.23
N TYR A 287 14.89 2.66 17.90
CA TYR A 287 14.76 1.36 17.23
C TYR A 287 16.00 0.48 17.41
N LYS A 288 17.17 1.09 17.67
CA LYS A 288 18.42 0.36 17.83
C LYS A 288 18.48 -0.41 19.15
N GLU A 289 17.73 0.05 20.15
CA GLU A 289 17.59 -0.62 21.45
C GLU A 289 16.57 -1.79 21.41
N LEU A 290 15.79 -1.92 20.34
CA LEU A 290 14.81 -2.99 20.20
C LEU A 290 15.46 -4.34 19.81
N PRO A 291 14.83 -5.47 20.15
CA PRO A 291 15.36 -6.78 19.78
C PRO A 291 15.51 -6.97 18.27
N GLU A 292 16.69 -7.39 17.83
CA GLU A 292 16.99 -7.60 16.41
C GLU A 292 16.12 -8.67 15.73
N HIS A 293 15.46 -9.54 16.49
CA HIS A 293 14.60 -10.60 15.96
C HIS A 293 13.23 -10.13 15.50
N LEU A 294 12.85 -8.90 15.81
CA LEU A 294 11.57 -8.34 15.39
C LEU A 294 11.43 -8.37 13.86
N VAL A 295 10.24 -8.74 13.39
CA VAL A 295 9.85 -8.73 11.99
C VAL A 295 9.21 -7.39 11.68
N VAL A 296 9.92 -6.54 10.95
CA VAL A 296 9.47 -5.22 10.51
C VAL A 296 8.38 -5.37 9.45
N LEU A 297 7.28 -4.65 9.66
CA LEU A 297 6.07 -4.61 8.84
C LEU A 297 5.68 -3.14 8.57
N PRO A 298 6.13 -2.53 7.47
CA PRO A 298 5.87 -1.10 7.21
C PRO A 298 4.42 -0.83 6.79
N ALA A 299 3.96 0.42 6.83
CA ALA A 299 2.67 0.81 6.25
C ALA A 299 2.71 1.00 4.72
N HIS A 300 3.90 0.96 4.13
CA HIS A 300 4.10 1.11 2.69
C HIS A 300 5.30 0.31 2.18
N PHE A 301 5.30 0.02 0.87
CA PHE A 301 6.48 -0.45 0.13
C PHE A 301 6.68 0.39 -1.13
N GLY A 302 7.93 0.65 -1.48
CA GLY A 302 8.31 1.52 -2.60
C GLY A 302 8.51 0.80 -3.92
N SER A 303 8.90 -0.48 -3.89
CA SER A 303 9.21 -1.25 -5.10
C SER A 303 8.61 -2.65 -5.04
N TYR A 304 8.20 -3.18 -6.20
CA TYR A 304 7.74 -4.56 -6.32
C TYR A 304 8.81 -5.59 -5.91
N THR A 305 10.09 -5.20 -5.87
CA THR A 305 11.20 -6.03 -5.39
C THR A 305 11.17 -6.26 -3.87
N GLU A 306 10.41 -5.47 -3.12
CA GLU A 306 10.18 -5.67 -1.68
C GLU A 306 9.09 -6.71 -1.41
N LEU A 307 8.32 -7.11 -2.43
CA LEU A 307 7.31 -8.17 -2.31
C LEU A 307 8.02 -9.52 -2.18
N GLY A 308 7.94 -10.09 -0.97
CA GLY A 308 8.43 -11.44 -0.70
C GLY A 308 7.50 -12.53 -1.23
N PRO A 309 7.73 -13.79 -0.82
CA PRO A 309 6.86 -14.91 -1.18
C PRO A 309 5.40 -14.61 -0.85
N MET A 310 4.50 -14.88 -1.80
CA MET A 310 3.06 -14.62 -1.68
C MET A 310 2.71 -13.15 -1.37
N GLY A 311 3.59 -12.20 -1.70
CA GLY A 311 3.33 -10.77 -1.58
C GLY A 311 3.61 -10.16 -0.20
N VAL A 312 4.10 -10.95 0.77
CA VAL A 312 4.41 -10.43 2.10
C VAL A 312 5.59 -9.47 2.05
N VAL A 313 5.38 -8.23 2.47
CA VAL A 313 6.47 -7.24 2.67
C VAL A 313 6.90 -7.27 4.12
N SER A 314 8.10 -7.78 4.37
CA SER A 314 8.68 -7.83 5.72
C SER A 314 10.20 -8.00 5.68
N ALA A 315 10.87 -7.64 6.78
CA ALA A 315 12.28 -7.95 6.98
C ALA A 315 12.60 -8.05 8.48
N ARG A 316 13.67 -8.77 8.84
CA ARG A 316 14.14 -8.80 10.23
C ARG A 316 14.86 -7.49 10.57
N LEU A 317 14.55 -6.89 11.72
CA LEU A 317 15.09 -5.58 12.11
C LEU A 317 16.63 -5.55 12.12
N GLY A 318 17.27 -6.60 12.63
CA GLY A 318 18.73 -6.71 12.61
C GLY A 318 19.31 -6.74 11.19
N ASP A 319 18.58 -7.30 10.22
CA ASP A 319 19.02 -7.38 8.82
C ASP A 319 18.89 -6.01 8.14
N LEU A 320 17.85 -5.24 8.47
CA LEU A 320 17.69 -3.87 8.00
C LEU A 320 18.84 -2.98 8.48
N TYR A 321 19.27 -3.06 9.74
CA TYR A 321 20.44 -2.31 10.21
C TYR A 321 21.75 -2.66 9.49
N ARG A 322 21.83 -3.81 8.81
CA ARG A 322 23.02 -4.19 8.03
C ARG A 322 22.90 -3.79 6.57
N ASN A 323 21.70 -3.77 6.01
CA ASN A 323 21.49 -3.76 4.56
C ASN A 323 20.62 -2.58 4.06
N ASN A 324 19.84 -1.92 4.91
CA ASN A 324 18.95 -0.84 4.50
C ASN A 324 19.76 0.45 4.29
N PRO A 325 19.74 1.04 3.09
CA PRO A 325 20.57 2.21 2.77
C PRO A 325 20.32 3.39 3.72
N GLY A 326 19.07 3.64 4.10
CA GLY A 326 18.69 4.71 5.02
C GLY A 326 19.18 4.53 6.47
N LEU A 327 19.52 3.30 6.88
CA LEU A 327 20.07 2.97 8.19
C LEU A 327 21.61 2.92 8.22
N THR A 328 22.27 3.11 7.08
CA THR A 328 23.74 3.05 6.96
C THR A 328 24.41 4.43 6.85
N ILE A 329 23.63 5.51 6.94
CA ILE A 329 24.11 6.89 6.80
C ILE A 329 24.68 7.40 8.13
N ALA A 330 25.99 7.25 8.29
CA ALA A 330 26.69 7.61 9.53
C ALA A 330 26.70 9.13 9.79
N ASP A 331 26.94 9.95 8.75
CA ASP A 331 27.00 11.40 8.90
C ASP A 331 25.60 12.03 9.04
N GLU A 332 25.41 12.85 10.06
CA GLU A 332 24.12 13.48 10.34
C GLU A 332 23.75 14.55 9.30
N SER A 333 24.73 15.25 8.74
CA SER A 333 24.49 16.28 7.72
C SER A 333 24.09 15.63 6.39
N GLU A 334 24.73 14.52 6.03
CA GLU A 334 24.36 13.69 4.88
C GLU A 334 22.95 13.12 5.05
N PHE A 335 22.64 12.54 6.22
CA PHE A 335 21.30 12.05 6.53
C PHE A 335 20.27 13.16 6.35
N ARG A 336 20.52 14.34 6.94
CA ARG A 336 19.62 15.50 6.82
C ARG A 336 19.42 15.89 5.36
N HIS A 337 20.49 15.99 4.60
CA HIS A 337 20.42 16.36 3.19
C HIS A 337 19.57 15.38 2.37
N ILE A 338 19.75 14.07 2.58
CA ILE A 338 18.99 13.03 1.88
C ILE A 338 17.49 13.15 2.18
N VAL A 339 17.13 13.27 3.47
CA VAL A 339 15.73 13.25 3.90
C VAL A 339 15.02 14.61 3.81
N THR A 340 15.70 15.69 3.39
CA THR A 340 15.05 17.00 3.20
C THR A 340 15.20 17.58 1.78
N HIS A 341 16.27 17.29 1.06
CA HIS A 341 16.56 17.88 -0.26
C HIS A 341 16.49 16.88 -1.42
N HIS A 342 16.51 15.57 -1.14
CA HIS A 342 16.52 14.50 -2.15
C HIS A 342 15.21 13.70 -2.18
N LEU A 343 14.09 14.38 -1.97
CA LEU A 343 12.79 13.75 -1.83
C LEU A 343 12.05 13.59 -3.17
N PRO A 344 11.26 12.52 -3.36
CA PRO A 344 10.36 12.43 -4.48
C PRO A 344 9.28 13.52 -4.40
N PRO A 345 8.57 13.81 -5.51
CA PRO A 345 7.40 14.68 -5.47
C PRO A 345 6.43 14.26 -4.36
N GLN A 346 5.64 15.21 -3.85
CA GLN A 346 4.62 14.88 -2.86
C GLN A 346 3.52 14.00 -3.49
N PRO A 347 2.81 13.17 -2.69
CA PRO A 347 1.64 12.45 -3.15
C PRO A 347 0.58 13.40 -3.74
N ASN A 348 -0.25 12.86 -4.64
CA ASN A 348 -1.39 13.62 -5.17
C ASN A 348 -2.34 14.02 -4.02
N ALA A 349 -2.87 15.24 -4.07
CA ALA A 349 -3.85 15.77 -3.11
C ALA A 349 -3.47 15.62 -1.63
N TYR A 350 -2.17 15.57 -1.27
CA TYR A 350 -1.75 15.18 0.08
C TYR A 350 -2.28 16.13 1.18
N GLN A 351 -2.44 17.42 0.87
CA GLN A 351 -2.98 18.39 1.82
C GLN A 351 -4.47 18.15 2.04
N GLU A 352 -5.22 17.94 0.95
CA GLU A 352 -6.64 17.64 0.97
C GLU A 352 -6.90 16.31 1.66
N ILE A 353 -6.11 15.27 1.40
CA ILE A 353 -6.18 13.97 2.08
C ILE A 353 -6.03 14.15 3.59
N ARG A 354 -5.05 14.94 4.06
CA ARG A 354 -4.93 15.26 5.48
C ARG A 354 -6.18 15.98 6.02
N GLN A 355 -6.79 16.88 5.25
CA GLN A 355 -8.06 17.51 5.67
C GLN A 355 -9.23 16.51 5.75
N VAL A 356 -9.28 15.53 4.84
CA VAL A 356 -10.27 14.43 4.91
C VAL A 356 -10.02 13.57 6.14
N ASN A 357 -8.77 13.16 6.36
CA ASN A 357 -8.38 12.33 7.50
C ASN A 357 -8.60 13.07 8.83
N MET A 358 -8.52 14.40 8.87
CA MET A 358 -8.93 15.21 10.04
C MET A 358 -10.44 15.37 10.21
N GLY A 359 -11.26 14.91 9.25
CA GLY A 359 -12.71 15.09 9.26
C GLY A 359 -13.18 16.51 8.92
N LYS A 360 -12.30 17.33 8.33
CA LYS A 360 -12.59 18.72 7.93
C LYS A 360 -13.16 18.82 6.51
N LEU A 361 -12.77 17.90 5.62
CA LEU A 361 -13.27 17.79 4.26
C LEU A 361 -14.08 16.49 4.10
N LYS A 362 -15.17 16.54 3.33
CA LYS A 362 -16.03 15.39 3.02
C LYS A 362 -16.27 15.28 1.50
N PRO A 363 -15.29 14.82 0.74
CA PRO A 363 -15.41 14.65 -0.71
C PRO A 363 -16.36 13.49 -1.03
N SER A 364 -16.97 13.56 -2.22
CA SER A 364 -17.70 12.46 -2.85
C SER A 364 -16.78 11.25 -3.11
N GLU A 365 -17.35 10.07 -3.35
CA GLU A 365 -16.57 8.86 -3.63
C GLU A 365 -15.68 9.01 -4.87
N GLU A 366 -16.15 9.73 -5.89
CA GLU A 366 -15.37 10.01 -7.11
C GLU A 366 -14.17 10.91 -6.81
N GLU A 367 -14.38 11.99 -6.06
CA GLU A 367 -13.28 12.89 -5.62
C GLU A 367 -12.27 12.15 -4.74
N GLN A 368 -12.73 11.32 -3.79
CA GLN A 368 -11.84 10.50 -2.95
C GLN A 368 -10.94 9.60 -3.79
N GLN A 369 -11.49 9.03 -4.85
CA GLN A 369 -10.74 8.17 -5.74
C GLN A 369 -9.71 8.95 -6.54
N GLU A 370 -10.08 10.11 -7.10
CA GLU A 370 -9.16 11.00 -7.82
C GLU A 370 -8.01 11.48 -6.93
N MET A 371 -8.30 11.83 -5.67
CA MET A 371 -7.30 12.24 -4.69
C MET A 371 -6.22 11.16 -4.49
N GLU A 372 -6.61 9.88 -4.55
CA GLU A 372 -5.71 8.77 -4.32
C GLU A 372 -5.02 8.22 -5.57
N VAL A 373 -5.34 8.70 -6.78
CA VAL A 373 -4.71 8.23 -8.03
C VAL A 373 -3.24 8.65 -8.09
N GLY A 374 -2.38 7.71 -8.51
CA GLY A 374 -0.96 7.96 -8.78
C GLY A 374 -0.05 6.93 -8.11
N PRO A 375 1.29 7.07 -8.29
CA PRO A 375 2.28 6.16 -7.70
C PRO A 375 2.39 6.34 -6.17
N ASN A 376 2.98 5.34 -5.51
CA ASN A 376 3.48 5.50 -4.15
C ASN A 376 4.59 6.58 -4.12
N ARG A 377 4.57 7.48 -3.14
CA ARG A 377 5.61 8.51 -2.92
C ARG A 377 5.99 8.69 -1.44
N CYS A 378 5.72 7.70 -0.59
CA CYS A 378 5.97 7.76 0.86
C CYS A 378 7.41 7.40 1.26
N ALA A 379 8.10 6.57 0.47
CA ALA A 379 9.48 6.18 0.71
C ALA A 379 10.49 7.13 0.04
N ILE A 380 11.71 7.20 0.58
CA ILE A 380 12.86 7.82 -0.10
C ILE A 380 13.41 6.81 -1.11
N HIS A 381 13.44 7.15 -2.39
CA HIS A 381 13.99 6.27 -3.41
C HIS A 381 15.43 6.66 -3.75
N ASP A 382 16.31 5.68 -3.85
CA ASP A 382 17.63 5.86 -4.45
C ASP A 382 17.45 6.25 -5.93
N LYS A 383 18.20 7.25 -6.39
CA LYS A 383 18.32 7.59 -7.82
C LYS A 383 19.57 6.99 -8.41
#